data_AF-A0A938BJV3-F1
#
_entry.id   AF-A0A938BJV3-F1
#
_cell.length_a   1.000
_cell.length_b   1.000
_cell.length_c   1.000
_cell.angle_alpha   90.00
_cell.angle_beta   90.00
_cell.angle_gamma   90.00
#
_symmetry.space_group_name_H-M   'P 1'
#
loop_
_entity.id
_entity.type
_entity.pdbx_description
1 polymer ?
#
loop_
_entity_poly.entity_id
_entity_poly.type
_entity_poly.pdbx_seq_one_letter_code
_entity_poly.pdbx_strand_id
1 'polypeptide(L)'
;MEKTTILILFLLCLPPPCRGQSRDRVDLLLIERPLALRIYNRYQQAVTQMDAAVLRAFTPLEIVQNDAVLSDDFTHAMTVRTGGKLFHLLKDGRNRLIDEPNAGRMTTLPRCTVLSDTLRLLTGMTLFPTPSGLGAGVSITTGTLVRRFYRYEERDYVESPGGFGWARFDAAGRGKTWEASGRNPSGASVTPEALRRDIARLLDTTNRAMHSLFEQLNRRSGQNLTAPTWGMTFENGAIRCALADPAHIERFEQSARYLINDIDALARPAGYTLTYETGAILLRKKR
;
A
#
# COMPACT_ATOMS: atom_id res chain seq x y z
N MET A 1 50.11 -6.51 38.66
CA MET A 1 48.96 -7.36 38.26
C MET A 1 47.89 -6.45 37.69
N GLU A 2 48.00 -6.16 36.40
CA GLU A 2 47.01 -5.34 35.68
C GLU A 2 45.80 -6.19 35.34
N LYS A 3 44.60 -5.68 35.66
CA LYS A 3 43.32 -6.28 35.29
C LYS A 3 42.96 -5.78 33.89
N THR A 4 43.10 -6.64 32.89
CA THR A 4 42.64 -6.38 31.53
C THR A 4 41.12 -6.50 31.48
N THR A 5 40.43 -5.36 31.38
CA THR A 5 38.99 -5.29 31.11
C THR A 5 38.76 -5.50 29.62
N ILE A 6 38.19 -6.66 29.25
CA ILE A 6 37.73 -6.95 27.89
C ILE A 6 36.39 -6.23 27.70
N LEU A 7 36.40 -5.15 26.91
CA LEU A 7 35.21 -4.46 26.46
C LEU A 7 34.63 -5.23 25.26
N ILE A 8 33.58 -6.02 25.48
CA ILE A 8 32.82 -6.68 24.41
C ILE A 8 31.98 -5.61 23.71
N LEU A 9 32.45 -5.18 22.54
CA LEU A 9 31.73 -4.29 21.63
C LEU A 9 30.63 -5.09 20.92
N PHE A 10 29.43 -5.16 21.51
CA PHE A 10 28.23 -5.62 20.81
C PHE A 10 27.87 -4.59 19.73
N LEU A 11 28.41 -4.78 18.53
CA LEU A 11 27.92 -4.12 17.32
C LEU A 11 26.51 -4.67 17.02
N LEU A 12 25.51 -4.01 17.59
CA LEU A 12 24.12 -4.11 17.13
C LEU A 12 24.10 -3.64 15.67
N CYS A 13 24.15 -4.59 14.74
CA CYS A 13 23.77 -4.38 13.35
C CYS A 13 22.27 -4.08 13.32
N LEU A 14 21.91 -2.82 13.62
CA LEU A 14 20.58 -2.32 13.34
C LEU A 14 20.40 -2.40 11.81
N PRO A 15 19.35 -3.05 11.29
CA PRO A 15 19.03 -2.96 9.88
C PRO A 15 18.88 -1.48 9.52
N PRO A 16 19.36 -1.04 8.34
CA PRO A 16 19.28 0.37 7.95
C PRO A 16 17.82 0.83 8.07
N PRO A 17 17.54 1.98 8.71
CA PRO A 17 16.19 2.51 8.77
C PRO A 17 15.70 2.71 7.34
N CYS A 18 14.58 2.08 7.00
CA CYS A 18 13.84 2.38 5.78
C CYS A 18 13.57 3.89 5.76
N ARG A 19 14.31 4.62 4.93
CA ARG A 19 14.20 6.08 4.83
C ARG A 19 12.89 6.42 4.13
N GLY A 20 11.91 6.94 4.85
CA GLY A 20 10.93 7.86 4.26
C GLY A 20 9.45 7.46 4.24
N GLN A 21 9.06 6.33 4.83
CA GLN A 21 7.63 6.03 4.97
C GLN A 21 7.05 6.72 6.21
N SER A 22 6.22 7.73 5.97
CA SER A 22 5.23 8.20 6.94
C SER A 22 3.85 8.04 6.31
N ARG A 23 2.75 8.17 7.08
CA ARG A 23 1.39 8.08 6.48
C ARG A 23 1.17 9.01 5.30
N ASP A 24 1.92 10.11 5.24
CA ASP A 24 1.76 11.13 4.23
C ASP A 24 2.90 11.14 3.20
N ARG A 25 3.94 10.29 3.34
CA ARG A 25 5.08 10.19 2.43
C ARG A 25 5.43 8.74 2.10
N VAL A 26 5.51 8.41 0.81
CA VAL A 26 5.84 7.06 0.33
C VAL A 26 6.84 7.11 -0.81
N ASP A 27 7.61 6.05 -0.97
CA ASP A 27 8.41 5.84 -2.18
C ASP A 27 7.57 5.09 -3.21
N LEU A 28 7.64 5.51 -4.48
CA LEU A 28 6.87 4.91 -5.57
C LEU A 28 7.77 4.28 -6.60
N LEU A 29 7.31 3.18 -7.17
CA LEU A 29 7.85 2.56 -8.36
C LEU A 29 6.79 2.60 -9.47
N LEU A 30 7.15 3.14 -10.62
CA LEU A 30 6.33 3.16 -11.83
C LEU A 30 7.00 2.29 -12.89
N ILE A 31 6.23 1.39 -13.51
CA ILE A 31 6.75 0.40 -14.47
C ILE A 31 5.83 0.36 -15.68
N GLU A 32 6.37 0.46 -16.89
CA GLU A 32 5.62 0.40 -18.13
C GLU A 32 4.99 -0.97 -18.36
N ARG A 33 5.74 -2.06 -18.14
CA ARG A 33 5.27 -3.45 -18.27
C ARG A 33 5.55 -4.23 -16.99
N PRO A 34 4.77 -4.05 -15.91
CA PRO A 34 5.04 -4.70 -14.62
C PRO A 34 5.01 -6.23 -14.74
N LEU A 35 4.14 -6.80 -15.57
CA LEU A 35 4.03 -8.25 -15.75
C LEU A 35 5.21 -8.88 -16.53
N ALA A 36 6.12 -8.07 -17.06
CA ALA A 36 7.37 -8.58 -17.61
C ALA A 36 8.38 -8.94 -16.51
N LEU A 37 8.17 -8.46 -15.28
CA LEU A 37 8.98 -8.83 -14.12
C LEU A 37 8.49 -10.14 -13.51
N ARG A 38 9.37 -10.78 -12.73
CA ARG A 38 8.98 -11.91 -11.89
C ARG A 38 8.33 -11.42 -10.59
N ILE A 39 7.01 -11.56 -10.49
CA ILE A 39 6.20 -11.06 -9.37
C ILE A 39 5.48 -12.21 -8.67
N TYR A 40 5.56 -12.22 -7.34
CA TYR A 40 4.71 -13.04 -6.49
C TYR A 40 3.65 -12.19 -5.76
N ASN A 41 2.50 -12.80 -5.49
CA ASN A 41 1.46 -12.23 -4.64
C ASN A 41 1.83 -12.33 -3.15
N ARG A 42 0.96 -11.82 -2.25
CA ARG A 42 1.15 -11.87 -0.79
C ARG A 42 1.39 -13.26 -0.19
N TYR A 43 1.05 -14.33 -0.93
CA TYR A 43 1.22 -15.72 -0.51
C TYR A 43 2.49 -16.35 -1.12
N GLN A 44 3.36 -15.52 -1.71
CA GLN A 44 4.59 -15.95 -2.39
C GLN A 44 4.34 -16.92 -3.54
N GLN A 45 3.19 -16.79 -4.20
CA GLN A 45 2.83 -17.54 -5.39
C GLN A 45 2.89 -16.64 -6.62
N ALA A 46 3.09 -17.22 -7.80
CA ALA A 46 3.01 -16.48 -9.06
C ALA A 46 1.67 -15.71 -9.15
N VAL A 47 1.74 -14.48 -9.69
CA VAL A 47 0.56 -13.64 -9.87
C VAL A 47 -0.48 -14.32 -10.76
N THR A 48 -1.74 -14.23 -10.34
CA THR A 48 -2.88 -14.78 -11.08
C THR A 48 -3.40 -13.79 -12.14
N GLN A 49 -4.31 -14.23 -13.02
CA GLN A 49 -4.99 -13.31 -13.94
C GLN A 49 -5.77 -12.20 -13.20
N MET A 50 -6.32 -12.48 -12.02
CA MET A 50 -7.00 -11.47 -11.21
C MET A 50 -6.04 -10.43 -10.64
N ASP A 51 -4.78 -10.82 -10.38
CA ASP A 51 -3.74 -9.91 -9.92
C ASP A 51 -3.20 -9.05 -11.07
N ALA A 52 -3.13 -9.62 -12.28
CA ALA A 52 -2.73 -8.89 -13.48
C ALA A 52 -3.60 -7.65 -13.74
N ALA A 53 -4.89 -7.69 -13.38
CA ALA A 53 -5.81 -6.56 -13.55
C ALA A 53 -5.40 -5.30 -12.77
N VAL A 54 -4.72 -5.45 -11.62
CA VAL A 54 -4.21 -4.31 -10.83
C VAL A 54 -2.76 -3.93 -11.18
N LEU A 55 -2.08 -4.74 -11.98
CA LEU A 55 -0.70 -4.51 -12.43
C LEU A 55 -0.69 -4.00 -13.89
N ARG A 56 -1.36 -2.87 -14.13
CA ARG A 56 -1.36 -2.21 -15.45
C ARG A 56 -0.15 -1.30 -15.62
N ALA A 57 0.16 -0.95 -16.86
CA ALA A 57 1.21 0.01 -17.19
C ALA A 57 1.12 1.28 -16.34
N PHE A 58 2.24 1.64 -15.72
CA PHE A 58 2.41 2.78 -14.83
C PHE A 58 1.41 2.83 -13.66
N THR A 59 0.79 1.72 -13.28
CA THR A 59 0.03 1.69 -12.02
C THR A 59 1.01 1.99 -10.88
N PRO A 60 0.66 2.88 -9.93
CA PRO A 60 1.60 3.22 -8.86
C PRO A 60 1.80 2.02 -7.95
N LEU A 61 3.07 1.64 -7.76
CA LEU A 61 3.49 0.63 -6.80
C LEU A 61 4.14 1.35 -5.62
N GLU A 62 3.48 1.39 -4.47
CA GLU A 62 4.08 1.93 -3.25
C GLU A 62 5.13 0.95 -2.74
N ILE A 63 6.39 1.36 -2.64
CA ILE A 63 7.45 0.52 -2.09
C ILE A 63 7.24 0.44 -0.58
N VAL A 64 6.90 -0.74 -0.08
CA VAL A 64 6.70 -1.03 1.35
C VAL A 64 8.02 -1.47 1.99
N GLN A 65 8.78 -2.30 1.28
CA GLN A 65 10.11 -2.72 1.73
C GLN A 65 11.00 -2.92 0.51
N ASN A 66 12.12 -2.19 0.45
CA ASN A 66 13.01 -2.26 -0.69
C ASN A 66 13.75 -3.60 -0.74
N ASP A 67 14.23 -4.07 0.40
CA ASP A 67 15.03 -5.29 0.54
C ASP A 67 14.36 -6.22 1.56
N ALA A 68 13.52 -7.11 1.03
CA ALA A 68 12.87 -8.18 1.75
C ALA A 68 13.53 -9.52 1.40
N VAL A 69 13.46 -10.47 2.33
CA VAL A 69 13.76 -11.87 2.10
C VAL A 69 12.44 -12.63 2.28
N LEU A 70 12.13 -13.53 1.35
CA LEU A 70 10.92 -14.34 1.39
C LEU A 70 11.03 -15.43 2.48
N SER A 71 9.98 -16.24 2.66
CA SER A 71 9.95 -17.23 3.77
C SER A 71 10.87 -18.42 3.55
N ASP A 72 11.55 -18.49 2.42
CA ASP A 72 12.62 -19.46 2.17
C ASP A 72 13.98 -18.99 2.70
N ASP A 73 14.08 -17.78 3.26
CA ASP A 73 15.32 -17.16 3.78
C ASP A 73 16.43 -16.95 2.75
N PHE A 74 16.17 -17.18 1.45
CA PHE A 74 17.15 -17.03 0.37
C PHE A 74 16.68 -16.09 -0.73
N THR A 75 15.38 -16.05 -1.03
CA THR A 75 14.87 -15.28 -2.16
C THR A 75 14.71 -13.82 -1.77
N HIS A 76 15.51 -12.95 -2.38
CA HIS A 76 15.42 -11.51 -2.21
C HIS A 76 14.30 -10.91 -3.07
N ALA A 77 13.58 -9.93 -2.51
CA ALA A 77 12.49 -9.26 -3.20
C ALA A 77 12.35 -7.80 -2.75
N MET A 78 11.71 -6.98 -3.59
CA MET A 78 11.09 -5.72 -3.22
C MET A 78 9.62 -5.96 -2.93
N THR A 79 9.15 -5.62 -1.73
CA THR A 79 7.73 -5.66 -1.39
C THR A 79 7.07 -4.34 -1.75
N VAL A 80 6.04 -4.40 -2.59
CA VAL A 80 5.26 -3.24 -3.02
C VAL A 80 3.77 -3.43 -2.74
N ARG A 81 3.03 -2.32 -2.71
CA ARG A 81 1.57 -2.30 -2.55
C ARG A 81 0.91 -1.55 -3.69
N THR A 82 -0.15 -2.13 -4.26
CA THR A 82 -1.01 -1.46 -5.23
C THR A 82 -2.41 -2.03 -5.23
N GLY A 83 -3.43 -1.22 -5.49
CA GLY A 83 -4.83 -1.66 -5.45
C GLY A 83 -5.24 -2.32 -4.13
N GLY A 84 -4.56 -1.97 -3.04
CA GLY A 84 -4.72 -2.59 -1.73
C GLY A 84 -4.19 -4.01 -1.57
N LYS A 85 -3.41 -4.51 -2.52
CA LYS A 85 -2.74 -5.80 -2.46
C LYS A 85 -1.24 -5.64 -2.31
N LEU A 86 -0.61 -6.59 -1.62
CA LEU A 86 0.84 -6.71 -1.53
C LEU A 86 1.37 -7.65 -2.60
N PHE A 87 2.52 -7.27 -3.17
CA PHE A 87 3.25 -8.04 -4.16
C PHE A 87 4.75 -8.03 -3.81
N HIS A 88 5.45 -9.07 -4.24
CA HIS A 88 6.89 -9.22 -4.10
C HIS A 88 7.51 -9.29 -5.49
N LEU A 89 8.31 -8.29 -5.84
CA LEU A 89 9.04 -8.23 -7.10
C LEU A 89 10.42 -8.85 -6.83
N LEU A 90 10.71 -9.98 -7.45
CA LEU A 90 11.92 -10.74 -7.12
C LEU A 90 13.18 -10.02 -7.60
N LYS A 91 14.26 -10.18 -6.84
CA LYS A 91 15.57 -9.60 -7.13
C LYS A 91 16.60 -10.66 -7.47
N ASP A 92 17.52 -10.32 -8.36
CA ASP A 92 18.71 -11.11 -8.64
C ASP A 92 19.78 -10.90 -7.55
N GLY A 93 20.85 -11.70 -7.59
CA GLY A 93 21.99 -11.58 -6.66
C GLY A 93 22.77 -10.26 -6.75
N ARG A 94 22.41 -9.35 -7.66
CA ARG A 94 22.96 -8.00 -7.81
C ARG A 94 21.98 -6.92 -7.36
N ASN A 95 20.92 -7.30 -6.63
CA ASN A 95 19.88 -6.40 -6.14
C ASN A 95 19.04 -5.72 -7.24
N ARG A 96 19.00 -6.28 -8.45
CA ARG A 96 18.17 -5.79 -9.57
C ARG A 96 16.89 -6.60 -9.67
N LEU A 97 15.83 -6.02 -10.21
CA LEU A 97 14.59 -6.77 -10.40
C LEU A 97 14.81 -7.82 -11.50
N ILE A 98 14.32 -9.04 -11.26
CA ILE A 98 14.42 -10.11 -12.26
C ILE A 98 13.57 -9.72 -13.47
N ASP A 99 14.18 -9.84 -14.67
CA ASP A 99 13.61 -9.45 -15.96
C ASP A 99 13.38 -7.93 -16.16
N GLU A 100 14.07 -7.08 -15.39
CA GLU A 100 14.06 -5.62 -15.53
C GLU A 100 14.23 -5.10 -16.97
N PRO A 101 15.13 -5.64 -17.81
CA PRO A 101 15.26 -5.19 -19.21
C PRO A 101 13.97 -5.32 -20.03
N ASN A 102 13.09 -6.27 -19.68
CA ASN A 102 11.82 -6.50 -20.36
C ASN A 102 10.68 -5.63 -19.80
N ALA A 103 10.88 -4.96 -18.67
CA ALA A 103 9.87 -4.14 -18.01
C ALA A 103 9.62 -2.79 -18.71
N GLY A 104 10.42 -2.44 -19.73
CA GLY A 104 10.34 -1.15 -20.41
C GLY A 104 10.82 -0.02 -19.51
N ARG A 105 10.16 1.14 -19.56
CA ARG A 105 10.51 2.26 -18.69
C ARG A 105 10.17 1.95 -17.24
N MET A 106 11.15 2.15 -16.35
CA MET A 106 10.99 2.01 -14.90
C MET A 106 11.50 3.28 -14.21
N THR A 107 10.78 3.74 -13.18
CA THR A 107 11.16 4.96 -12.45
C THR A 107 10.79 4.85 -10.98
N THR A 108 11.77 5.08 -10.12
CA THR A 108 11.59 5.16 -8.66
C THR A 108 11.54 6.61 -8.23
N LEU A 109 10.53 6.98 -7.46
CA LEU A 109 10.28 8.34 -7.00
C LEU A 109 10.23 8.37 -5.47
N PRO A 110 11.25 8.92 -4.80
CA PRO A 110 11.30 8.92 -3.36
C PRO A 110 10.38 9.99 -2.76
N ARG A 111 9.85 9.75 -1.55
CA ARG A 111 9.18 10.74 -0.70
C ARG A 111 7.99 11.46 -1.35
N CYS A 112 7.25 10.77 -2.20
CA CYS A 112 6.01 11.25 -2.78
C CYS A 112 4.98 11.52 -1.68
N THR A 113 4.34 12.69 -1.69
CA THR A 113 3.24 12.95 -0.75
C THR A 113 1.97 12.25 -1.19
N VAL A 114 1.32 11.55 -0.28
CA VAL A 114 0.08 10.82 -0.55
C VAL A 114 -1.09 11.79 -0.65
N LEU A 115 -1.81 11.72 -1.77
CA LEU A 115 -3.07 12.42 -2.03
C LEU A 115 -4.21 11.39 -2.12
N SER A 116 -5.45 11.81 -1.91
CA SER A 116 -6.63 10.95 -2.08
C SER A 116 -7.89 11.79 -2.29
N ASP A 117 -7.76 12.86 -3.05
CA ASP A 117 -8.87 13.70 -3.46
C ASP A 117 -9.13 13.58 -4.96
N THR A 118 -10.34 13.96 -5.35
CA THR A 118 -10.76 13.95 -6.74
C THR A 118 -10.92 15.37 -7.22
N LEU A 119 -10.42 15.62 -8.42
CA LEU A 119 -10.58 16.89 -9.11
C LEU A 119 -11.50 16.70 -10.32
N ARG A 120 -12.25 17.74 -10.66
CA ARG A 120 -12.92 17.86 -11.95
C ARG A 120 -12.14 18.83 -12.81
N LEU A 121 -11.86 18.42 -14.04
CA LEU A 121 -11.24 19.28 -15.03
C LEU A 121 -12.26 20.25 -15.62
N LEU A 122 -11.96 21.54 -15.59
CA LEU A 122 -12.74 22.59 -16.23
C LEU A 122 -12.22 22.92 -17.64
N THR A 123 -10.99 22.51 -17.92
CA THR A 123 -10.34 22.57 -19.23
C THR A 123 -9.63 21.25 -19.52
N GLY A 124 -9.58 20.84 -20.78
CA GLY A 124 -8.79 19.68 -21.18
C GLY A 124 -7.30 19.84 -20.85
N MET A 125 -6.61 18.72 -20.62
CA MET A 125 -5.18 18.69 -20.33
C MET A 125 -4.55 17.38 -20.83
N THR A 126 -3.22 17.29 -20.77
CA THR A 126 -2.48 16.09 -21.15
C THR A 126 -1.80 15.50 -19.92
N LEU A 127 -1.98 14.20 -19.69
CA LEU A 127 -1.21 13.45 -18.70
C LEU A 127 0.04 12.87 -19.33
N PHE A 128 1.15 12.92 -18.60
CA PHE A 128 2.42 12.37 -19.08
C PHE A 128 2.82 11.12 -18.30
N PRO A 129 3.47 10.12 -18.92
CA PRO A 129 3.91 8.92 -18.22
C PRO A 129 5.06 9.18 -17.23
N THR A 130 5.79 10.30 -17.38
CA THR A 130 6.89 10.68 -16.49
C THR A 130 6.66 12.04 -15.84
N PRO A 131 7.24 12.28 -14.65
CA PRO A 131 7.14 13.57 -13.98
C PRO A 131 7.84 14.68 -14.78
N SER A 132 8.86 14.36 -15.58
CA SER A 132 9.50 15.33 -16.48
C SER A 132 8.58 15.86 -17.59
N GLY A 133 7.44 15.20 -17.86
CA GLY A 133 6.58 15.54 -18.98
C GLY A 133 7.10 15.02 -20.33
N LEU A 134 8.04 14.07 -20.33
CA LEU A 134 8.65 13.53 -21.55
C LEU A 134 7.98 12.23 -21.98
N GLY A 135 7.56 12.18 -23.23
CA GLY A 135 6.93 11.02 -23.86
C GLY A 135 5.54 11.34 -24.42
N ALA A 136 4.93 10.37 -25.07
CA ALA A 136 3.55 10.50 -25.56
C ALA A 136 2.61 10.65 -24.36
N GLY A 137 1.92 11.78 -24.30
CA GLY A 137 0.92 12.03 -23.27
C GLY A 137 -0.46 11.54 -23.68
N VAL A 138 -1.33 11.38 -22.69
CA VAL A 138 -2.75 11.04 -22.89
C VAL A 138 -3.57 12.30 -22.71
N SER A 139 -4.25 12.75 -23.76
CA SER A 139 -5.16 13.89 -23.67
C SER A 139 -6.45 13.51 -22.94
N ILE A 140 -6.83 14.35 -21.98
CA ILE A 140 -8.07 14.27 -21.23
C ILE A 140 -8.93 15.48 -21.56
N THR A 141 -10.22 15.25 -21.78
CA THR A 141 -11.19 16.29 -22.12
C THR A 141 -11.71 17.03 -20.89
N THR A 142 -12.22 18.24 -21.13
CA THR A 142 -12.98 19.02 -20.16
C THR A 142 -14.11 18.19 -19.52
N GLY A 143 -14.39 18.43 -18.24
CA GLY A 143 -15.44 17.78 -17.47
C GLY A 143 -15.03 16.45 -16.82
N THR A 144 -13.87 15.89 -17.21
CA THR A 144 -13.39 14.61 -16.68
C THR A 144 -13.05 14.71 -15.19
N LEU A 145 -13.43 13.69 -14.42
CA LEU A 145 -13.00 13.52 -13.05
C LEU A 145 -11.67 12.76 -13.03
N VAL A 146 -10.70 13.27 -12.28
CA VAL A 146 -9.37 12.68 -12.10
C VAL A 146 -9.07 12.50 -10.62
N ARG A 147 -8.54 11.34 -10.24
CA ARG A 147 -8.18 11.06 -8.84
C ARG A 147 -6.70 11.31 -8.66
N ARG A 148 -6.34 12.11 -7.67
CA ARG A 148 -4.94 12.32 -7.31
C ARG A 148 -4.50 11.27 -6.31
N PHE A 149 -3.40 10.59 -6.61
CA PHE A 149 -2.83 9.58 -5.73
C PHE A 149 -1.60 10.08 -5.01
N TYR A 150 -0.71 10.79 -5.72
CA TYR A 150 0.55 11.25 -5.14
C TYR A 150 0.97 12.59 -5.70
N ARG A 151 1.82 13.29 -4.96
CA ARG A 151 2.54 14.48 -5.41
C ARG A 151 4.03 14.23 -5.30
N TYR A 152 4.74 14.49 -6.40
CA TYR A 152 6.19 14.53 -6.45
C TYR A 152 6.59 15.90 -6.98
N GLU A 153 7.32 16.66 -6.16
CA GLU A 153 7.59 18.08 -6.39
C GLU A 153 6.27 18.85 -6.65
N GLU A 154 6.18 19.57 -7.76
CA GLU A 154 5.03 20.39 -8.15
C GLU A 154 4.04 19.66 -9.09
N ARG A 155 4.14 18.34 -9.20
CA ARG A 155 3.30 17.53 -10.08
C ARG A 155 2.53 16.47 -9.32
N ASP A 156 1.30 16.27 -9.76
CA ASP A 156 0.39 15.29 -9.19
C ASP A 156 0.32 14.08 -10.14
N TYR A 157 0.46 12.89 -9.55
CA TYR A 157 0.19 11.64 -10.22
C TYR A 157 -1.29 11.30 -10.09
N VAL A 158 -1.96 11.15 -11.23
CA VAL A 158 -3.41 11.04 -11.29
C VAL A 158 -3.85 9.81 -12.08
N GLU A 159 -5.04 9.32 -11.74
CA GLU A 159 -5.79 8.36 -12.53
C GLU A 159 -6.95 9.06 -13.25
N SER A 160 -7.13 8.69 -14.50
CA SER A 160 -8.24 9.09 -15.36
C SER A 160 -8.81 7.85 -16.06
N PRO A 161 -9.98 7.95 -16.73
CA PRO A 161 -10.49 6.86 -17.56
C PRO A 161 -9.50 6.40 -18.65
N GLY A 162 -8.61 7.30 -19.11
CA GLY A 162 -7.57 7.01 -20.10
C GLY A 162 -6.30 6.36 -19.52
N GLY A 163 -6.22 6.20 -18.19
CA GLY A 163 -5.05 5.63 -17.50
C GLY A 163 -4.40 6.60 -16.52
N PHE A 164 -3.15 6.29 -16.16
CA PHE A 164 -2.37 7.05 -15.19
C PHE A 164 -1.40 8.02 -15.84
N GLY A 165 -1.09 9.11 -15.15
CA GLY A 165 0.00 9.99 -15.54
C GLY A 165 0.15 11.23 -14.66
N TRP A 166 1.15 12.02 -14.99
CA TRP A 166 1.54 13.24 -14.31
C TRP A 166 0.87 14.46 -14.93
N ALA A 167 0.33 15.32 -14.08
CA ALA A 167 -0.20 16.63 -14.44
C ALA A 167 0.16 17.67 -13.37
N ARG A 168 -0.01 18.95 -13.71
CA ARG A 168 0.18 20.06 -12.76
C ARG A 168 -1.17 20.69 -12.45
N PHE A 169 -1.49 20.78 -11.16
CA PHE A 169 -2.67 21.46 -10.64
C PHE A 169 -2.22 22.62 -9.75
N ASP A 170 -2.01 23.76 -10.37
CA ASP A 170 -1.59 24.98 -9.68
C ASP A 170 -2.76 25.62 -8.93
N ALA A 171 -2.45 26.29 -7.81
CA ALA A 171 -3.47 26.98 -7.02
C ALA A 171 -4.15 28.11 -7.82
N ALA A 172 -3.40 28.77 -8.71
CA ALA A 172 -3.92 29.84 -9.58
C ALA A 172 -4.93 29.33 -10.62
N GLY A 173 -4.85 28.06 -11.01
CA GLY A 173 -5.80 27.42 -11.92
C GLY A 173 -7.09 26.95 -11.24
N ARG A 174 -7.18 26.96 -9.91
CA ARG A 174 -8.38 26.52 -9.20
C ARG A 174 -9.59 27.41 -9.56
N GLY A 175 -10.71 26.79 -9.93
CA GLY A 175 -11.92 27.44 -10.42
C GLY A 175 -11.86 27.89 -11.88
N LYS A 176 -10.71 27.72 -12.56
CA LYS A 176 -10.53 28.05 -13.99
C LYS A 176 -10.22 26.82 -14.82
N THR A 177 -9.22 26.03 -14.42
CA THR A 177 -8.76 24.84 -15.12
C THR A 177 -9.16 23.55 -14.40
N TRP A 178 -9.38 23.63 -13.08
CA TRP A 178 -9.83 22.51 -12.27
C TRP A 178 -10.60 22.97 -11.02
N GLU A 179 -11.40 22.08 -10.45
CA GLU A 179 -12.06 22.27 -9.16
C GLU A 179 -12.03 20.99 -8.33
N ALA A 180 -12.08 21.12 -7.00
CA ALA A 180 -12.20 19.95 -6.12
C ALA A 180 -13.59 19.34 -6.28
N SER A 181 -13.66 18.04 -6.54
CA SER A 181 -14.90 17.30 -6.63
C SER A 181 -15.11 16.47 -5.36
N GLY A 182 -16.29 16.60 -4.75
CA GLY A 182 -16.72 15.68 -3.70
C GLY A 182 -17.08 14.27 -4.23
N ARG A 183 -16.98 14.02 -5.54
CA ARG A 183 -17.27 12.74 -6.18
C ARG A 183 -15.98 12.07 -6.64
N ASN A 184 -15.78 10.79 -6.27
CA ASN A 184 -14.68 9.97 -6.79
C ASN A 184 -14.92 9.55 -8.25
N PRO A 185 -13.88 9.49 -9.11
CA PRO A 185 -14.01 9.20 -10.55
C PRO A 185 -14.17 7.70 -10.81
N SER A 186 -13.66 6.85 -9.93
CA SER A 186 -13.99 5.43 -9.87
C SER A 186 -15.35 5.29 -9.20
N GLY A 187 -16.34 4.75 -9.91
CA GLY A 187 -17.79 4.74 -9.61
C GLY A 187 -18.29 4.15 -8.29
N ALA A 188 -17.53 4.20 -7.20
CA ALA A 188 -18.04 4.09 -5.85
C ALA A 188 -17.45 5.24 -5.03
N SER A 189 -18.27 6.24 -4.70
CA SER A 189 -18.04 6.97 -3.45
C SER A 189 -18.12 5.90 -2.36
N VAL A 190 -16.98 5.48 -1.80
CA VAL A 190 -16.97 4.51 -0.71
C VAL A 190 -17.63 5.22 0.45
N THR A 191 -18.92 4.96 0.66
CA THR A 191 -19.64 5.52 1.80
C THR A 191 -19.03 4.96 3.09
N PRO A 192 -19.13 5.67 4.22
CA PRO A 192 -18.69 5.13 5.50
C PRO A 192 -19.24 3.72 5.79
N GLU A 193 -20.46 3.43 5.35
CA GLU A 193 -21.11 2.12 5.46
C GLU A 193 -20.50 1.08 4.51
N ALA A 194 -20.12 1.47 3.30
CA ALA A 194 -19.39 0.60 2.38
C ALA A 194 -18.01 0.24 2.95
N LEU A 195 -17.24 1.24 3.41
CA LEU A 195 -15.96 1.02 4.07
C LEU A 195 -16.10 0.09 5.27
N ARG A 196 -17.09 0.35 6.14
CA ARG A 196 -17.37 -0.50 7.31
C ARG A 196 -17.66 -1.95 6.91
N ARG A 197 -18.47 -2.16 5.87
CA ARG A 197 -18.78 -3.51 5.37
C ARG A 197 -17.56 -4.21 4.81
N ASP A 198 -16.69 -3.49 4.09
CA ASP A 198 -15.49 -4.07 3.51
C ASP A 198 -14.46 -4.42 4.59
N ILE A 199 -14.27 -3.56 5.60
CA ILE A 199 -13.43 -3.87 6.76
C ILE A 199 -14.00 -5.06 7.53
N ALA A 200 -15.31 -5.10 7.80
CA ALA A 200 -15.94 -6.23 8.47
C ALA A 200 -15.70 -7.56 7.73
N ARG A 201 -15.85 -7.56 6.40
CA ARG A 201 -15.60 -8.74 5.56
C ARG A 201 -14.13 -9.18 5.60
N LEU A 202 -13.20 -8.23 5.63
CA LEU A 202 -11.78 -8.49 5.76
C LEU A 202 -11.45 -9.13 7.12
N LEU A 203 -11.98 -8.59 8.22
CA LEU A 203 -11.80 -9.16 9.57
C LEU A 203 -12.37 -10.57 9.66
N ASP A 204 -13.59 -10.78 9.16
CA ASP A 204 -14.25 -12.08 9.14
C ASP A 204 -13.46 -13.13 8.34
N THR A 205 -12.90 -12.73 7.19
CA THR A 205 -12.03 -13.60 6.39
C THR A 205 -10.72 -13.93 7.13
N THR A 206 -10.13 -12.95 7.81
CA THR A 206 -8.92 -13.13 8.62
C THR A 206 -9.17 -14.07 9.79
N ASN A 207 -10.28 -13.89 10.51
CA ASN A 207 -10.69 -14.73 11.62
C ASN A 207 -10.93 -16.18 11.18
N ARG A 208 -11.61 -16.41 10.04
CA ARG A 208 -11.79 -17.76 9.47
C ARG A 208 -10.46 -18.44 9.16
N ALA A 209 -9.53 -17.72 8.53
CA ALA A 209 -8.21 -18.27 8.21
C ALA A 209 -7.45 -18.66 9.49
N MET A 210 -7.48 -17.81 10.51
CA MET A 210 -6.86 -18.08 11.81
C MET A 210 -7.48 -19.27 12.54
N HIS A 211 -8.82 -19.36 12.56
CA HIS A 211 -9.51 -20.53 13.12
C HIS A 211 -9.09 -21.82 12.43
N SER A 212 -9.06 -21.83 11.09
CA SER A 212 -8.65 -23.02 10.34
C SER A 212 -7.20 -23.46 10.65
N LEU A 213 -6.28 -22.50 10.81
CA LEU A 213 -4.89 -22.79 11.19
C LEU A 213 -4.79 -23.38 12.60
N PHE A 214 -5.52 -22.80 13.57
CA PHE A 214 -5.52 -23.28 14.95
C PHE A 214 -6.18 -24.65 15.08
N GLU A 215 -7.26 -24.92 14.35
CA GLU A 215 -7.87 -26.25 14.31
C GLU A 215 -6.92 -27.31 13.74
N GLN A 216 -6.14 -26.97 12.72
CA GLN A 216 -5.12 -27.88 12.18
C GLN A 216 -3.97 -28.08 13.17
N LEU A 217 -3.52 -27.02 13.83
CA LEU A 217 -2.48 -27.09 14.85
C LEU A 217 -2.92 -27.97 16.02
N ASN A 218 -4.09 -27.69 16.60
CA ASN A 218 -4.67 -28.44 17.71
C ASN A 218 -4.83 -29.93 17.38
N ARG A 219 -5.29 -30.25 16.17
CA ARG A 219 -5.37 -31.65 15.70
C ARG A 219 -4.01 -32.34 15.63
N ARG A 220 -2.94 -31.63 15.28
CA ARG A 220 -1.59 -32.20 15.15
C ARG A 220 -0.83 -32.26 16.47
N SER A 221 -0.97 -31.24 17.31
CA SER A 221 -0.23 -31.11 18.57
C SER A 221 -0.96 -31.73 19.77
N GLY A 222 -2.25 -32.06 19.64
CA GLY A 222 -3.10 -32.49 20.74
C GLY A 222 -3.42 -31.38 21.75
N GLN A 223 -3.05 -30.14 21.44
CA GLN A 223 -3.37 -28.98 22.27
C GLN A 223 -4.79 -28.47 21.99
N ASN A 224 -5.34 -27.70 22.92
CA ASN A 224 -6.62 -27.01 22.74
C ASN A 224 -6.43 -25.49 22.84
N LEU A 225 -5.76 -24.91 21.85
CA LEU A 225 -5.52 -23.48 21.78
C LEU A 225 -6.72 -22.77 21.14
N THR A 226 -7.15 -21.66 21.73
CA THR A 226 -8.17 -20.78 21.15
C THR A 226 -7.55 -19.87 20.10
N ALA A 227 -8.17 -19.77 18.93
CA ALA A 227 -7.72 -18.84 17.90
C ALA A 227 -8.01 -17.38 18.33
N PRO A 228 -7.08 -16.44 18.13
CA PRO A 228 -7.37 -15.04 18.35
C PRO A 228 -8.51 -14.60 17.42
N THR A 229 -9.25 -13.55 17.80
CA THR A 229 -10.34 -13.03 16.96
C THR A 229 -10.26 -11.51 16.93
N TRP A 230 -10.28 -10.93 15.73
CA TRP A 230 -10.40 -9.49 15.55
C TRP A 230 -11.86 -9.07 15.61
N GLY A 231 -12.15 -8.08 16.45
CA GLY A 231 -13.43 -7.39 16.53
C GLY A 231 -13.35 -6.00 15.91
N MET A 232 -14.52 -5.44 15.59
CA MET A 232 -14.67 -4.06 15.13
C MET A 232 -15.73 -3.36 15.97
N THR A 233 -15.39 -2.20 16.54
CA THR A 233 -16.33 -1.29 17.19
C THR A 233 -16.36 0.06 16.49
N PHE A 234 -17.46 0.79 16.69
CA PHE A 234 -17.63 2.13 16.15
C PHE A 234 -17.93 3.09 17.29
N GLU A 235 -17.01 4.01 17.53
CA GLU A 235 -17.08 4.95 18.65
C GLU A 235 -16.70 6.34 18.14
N ASN A 236 -17.53 7.34 18.41
CA ASN A 236 -17.26 8.76 18.12
C ASN A 236 -16.88 9.04 16.64
N GLY A 237 -17.50 8.33 15.69
CA GLY A 237 -17.18 8.51 14.26
C GLY A 237 -15.88 7.83 13.81
N ALA A 238 -15.20 7.11 14.70
CA ALA A 238 -14.01 6.32 14.40
C ALA A 238 -14.33 4.83 14.33
N ILE A 239 -13.67 4.12 13.42
CA ILE A 239 -13.73 2.66 13.36
C ILE A 239 -12.52 2.14 14.14
N ARG A 240 -12.76 1.29 15.14
CA ARG A 240 -11.71 0.65 15.93
C ARG A 240 -11.73 -0.85 15.66
N CYS A 241 -10.59 -1.41 15.24
CA CYS A 241 -10.42 -2.85 15.09
C CYS A 241 -9.37 -3.34 16.08
N ALA A 242 -9.67 -4.34 16.90
CA ALA A 242 -8.75 -4.84 17.92
C ALA A 242 -8.94 -6.34 18.11
N LEU A 243 -7.91 -7.02 18.63
CA LEU A 243 -8.07 -8.40 19.11
C LEU A 243 -9.03 -8.40 20.31
N ALA A 244 -9.94 -9.36 20.33
CA ALA A 244 -10.91 -9.55 21.41
C ALA A 244 -10.21 -9.90 22.74
N ASP A 245 -9.09 -10.63 22.67
CA ASP A 245 -8.25 -10.94 23.82
C ASP A 245 -6.92 -10.16 23.73
N PRO A 246 -6.67 -9.20 24.66
CA PRO A 246 -5.42 -8.46 24.73
C PRO A 246 -4.18 -9.32 24.96
N ALA A 247 -4.31 -10.52 25.54
CA ALA A 247 -3.18 -11.43 25.80
C ALA A 247 -2.48 -11.90 24.52
N HIS A 248 -3.13 -11.76 23.36
CA HIS A 248 -2.57 -12.13 22.06
C HIS A 248 -1.84 -10.98 21.34
N ILE A 249 -1.85 -9.75 21.84
CA ILE A 249 -1.33 -8.58 21.11
C ILE A 249 0.15 -8.74 20.72
N GLU A 250 1.02 -9.11 21.67
CA GLU A 250 2.47 -9.23 21.41
C GLU A 250 2.80 -10.35 20.42
N ARG A 251 2.13 -11.52 20.57
CA ARG A 251 2.40 -12.70 19.73
C ARG A 251 1.94 -12.53 18.28
N PHE A 252 0.99 -11.61 18.05
CA PHE A 252 0.37 -11.41 16.74
C PHE A 252 0.73 -10.07 16.11
N GLU A 253 1.68 -9.32 16.65
CA GLU A 253 2.09 -8.00 16.13
C GLU A 253 2.48 -8.07 14.64
N GLN A 254 3.23 -9.10 14.24
CA GLN A 254 3.65 -9.25 12.84
C GLN A 254 2.48 -9.62 11.92
N SER A 255 1.51 -10.39 12.40
CA SER A 255 0.27 -10.65 11.66
C SER A 255 -0.64 -9.42 11.57
N ALA A 256 -0.63 -8.59 12.62
CA ALA A 256 -1.35 -7.32 12.67
C ALA A 256 -0.82 -6.34 11.61
N ARG A 257 0.49 -6.37 11.29
CA ARG A 257 1.05 -5.54 10.20
C ARG A 257 0.41 -5.80 8.84
N TYR A 258 0.13 -7.06 8.51
CA TYR A 258 -0.56 -7.39 7.26
C TYR A 258 -2.01 -6.87 7.27
N LEU A 259 -2.72 -7.07 8.37
CA LEU A 259 -4.09 -6.58 8.51
C LEU A 259 -4.16 -5.04 8.50
N ILE A 260 -3.21 -4.36 9.13
CA ILE A 260 -3.05 -2.90 9.09
C ILE A 260 -2.89 -2.42 7.65
N ASN A 261 -2.05 -3.08 6.86
CA ASN A 261 -1.83 -2.70 5.46
C ASN A 261 -3.09 -2.89 4.61
N ASP A 262 -3.83 -3.98 4.83
CA ASP A 262 -5.08 -4.26 4.13
C ASP A 262 -6.19 -3.25 4.53
N ILE A 263 -6.31 -2.90 5.81
CA ILE A 263 -7.27 -1.90 6.30
C ILE A 263 -6.88 -0.49 5.82
N ASP A 264 -5.60 -0.12 5.85
CA ASP A 264 -5.12 1.17 5.36
C ASP A 264 -5.47 1.34 3.87
N ALA A 265 -5.30 0.27 3.08
CA ALA A 265 -5.62 0.28 1.67
C ALA A 265 -7.12 0.50 1.38
N LEU A 266 -8.02 0.00 2.24
CA LEU A 266 -9.45 0.27 2.14
C LEU A 266 -9.80 1.69 2.62
N ALA A 267 -9.15 2.13 3.70
CA ALA A 267 -9.45 3.38 4.38
C ALA A 267 -8.94 4.63 3.64
N ARG A 268 -7.74 4.56 3.06
CA ARG A 268 -7.07 5.70 2.41
C ARG A 268 -7.87 6.28 1.23
N PRO A 269 -8.41 5.47 0.28
CA PRO A 269 -9.32 5.93 -0.77
C PRO A 269 -10.60 6.61 -0.26
N ALA A 270 -11.05 6.23 0.94
CA ALA A 270 -12.24 6.79 1.58
C ALA A 270 -11.93 8.07 2.40
N GLY A 271 -10.68 8.54 2.39
CA GLY A 271 -10.25 9.74 3.12
C GLY A 271 -10.07 9.52 4.63
N TYR A 272 -9.82 8.28 5.06
CA TYR A 272 -9.52 7.98 6.47
C TYR A 272 -8.01 7.88 6.72
N THR A 273 -7.58 8.24 7.93
CA THR A 273 -6.24 7.97 8.49
C THR A 273 -6.30 6.80 9.45
N LEU A 274 -5.29 5.95 9.39
CA LEU A 274 -5.17 4.77 10.25
C LEU A 274 -4.10 4.95 11.31
N THR A 275 -4.42 4.98 12.60
CA THR A 275 -3.46 4.79 13.71
C THR A 275 -3.41 3.37 14.21
N TYR A 276 -2.23 2.91 14.64
CA TYR A 276 -2.09 1.66 15.38
C TYR A 276 -1.52 1.99 16.74
N GLU A 277 -2.32 1.79 17.78
CA GLU A 277 -1.98 2.11 19.17
C GLU A 277 -2.47 0.97 20.06
N THR A 278 -1.58 0.45 20.90
CA THR A 278 -1.92 -0.50 21.98
C THR A 278 -2.70 -1.73 21.48
N GLY A 279 -2.28 -2.33 20.36
CA GLY A 279 -2.95 -3.52 19.80
C GLY A 279 -4.24 -3.24 19.03
N ALA A 280 -4.57 -1.97 18.78
CA ALA A 280 -5.78 -1.57 18.08
C ALA A 280 -5.50 -0.68 16.88
N ILE A 281 -6.22 -0.95 15.80
CA ILE A 281 -6.24 -0.19 14.54
C ILE A 281 -7.39 0.82 14.64
N LEU A 282 -7.08 2.11 14.60
CA LEU A 282 -8.04 3.20 14.70
C LEU A 282 -8.13 3.95 13.36
N LEU A 283 -9.31 4.03 12.78
CA LEU A 283 -9.56 4.82 11.58
C LEU A 283 -10.32 6.09 11.92
N ARG A 284 -9.78 7.25 11.51
CA ARG A 284 -10.43 8.56 11.66
C ARG A 284 -10.54 9.25 10.31
N LYS A 285 -11.64 9.94 10.04
CA LYS A 285 -11.79 10.70 8.79
C LYS A 285 -10.81 11.89 8.79
N LYS A 286 -10.07 12.10 7.69
CA LYS A 286 -9.29 13.33 7.49
C LYS A 286 -10.27 14.52 7.48
N ARG A 287 -10.02 15.50 8.35
CA ARG A 287 -10.76 16.77 8.37
C ARG A 287 -10.37 17.62 7.17
#